data_AF-X1N040-F1
#
_entry.id   AF-X1N040-F1
#
_cell.length_a   1.000
_cell.length_b   1.000
_cell.length_c   1.000
_cell.angle_alpha   90.00
_cell.angle_beta   90.00
_cell.angle_gamma   90.00
#
_symmetry.space_group_name_H-M   'P 1'
#
loop_
_entity.id
_entity.type
_entity.pdbx_description
1 polymer ?
#
loop_
_entity_poly.entity_id
_entity_poly.type
_entity_poly.pdbx_seq_one_letter_code
_entity_poly.pdbx_strand_id
1 'polypeptide(L)'
;MSDPIMAKGSSRAASVPITVKPSGLSCEAELYLTKDGGATKAATSSPVSFVATGAAQSISFPITMPSVWGDFEVYIDVFADGMLISAFIATEHVTIPDVSIGEPVWD
;
A
#
# COMPACT_ATOMS: atom_id res chain seq x y z
N MET A 1 -11.86 -10.66 6.38
CA MET A 1 -10.56 -11.26 6.02
C MET A 1 -9.59 -10.80 7.10
N SER A 2 -8.54 -11.59 7.40
CA SER A 2 -7.65 -11.28 8.52
C SER A 2 -6.55 -10.33 8.07
N ASP A 3 -6.18 -9.39 8.94
CA ASP A 3 -5.12 -8.42 8.66
C ASP A 3 -3.82 -9.11 8.20
N PRO A 4 -3.24 -8.71 7.05
CA PRO A 4 -2.00 -9.29 6.56
C PRO A 4 -0.83 -9.06 7.52
N ILE A 5 -0.14 -10.15 7.88
CA ILE A 5 1.13 -10.09 8.61
C ILE A 5 2.29 -10.10 7.62
N MET A 6 3.18 -9.12 7.73
CA MET A 6 4.31 -8.93 6.82
C MET A 6 5.64 -8.81 7.56
N ALA A 7 6.72 -9.28 6.94
CA ALA A 7 8.06 -9.16 7.52
C ALA A 7 8.64 -7.75 7.31
N LYS A 8 9.39 -7.26 8.30
CA LYS A 8 10.14 -5.98 8.22
C LYS A 8 11.01 -5.94 6.96
N GLY A 9 10.95 -4.83 6.22
CA GLY A 9 11.78 -4.63 5.02
C GLY A 9 11.46 -5.56 3.84
N SER A 10 10.45 -6.42 3.93
CA SER A 10 10.08 -7.31 2.82
C SER A 10 9.37 -6.54 1.70
N SER A 11 9.66 -6.89 0.45
CA SER A 11 8.96 -6.33 -0.71
C SER A 11 7.82 -7.24 -1.15
N ARG A 12 6.65 -6.66 -1.41
CA ARG A 12 5.49 -7.34 -2.00
C ARG A 12 4.78 -6.43 -3.01
N ALA A 13 3.94 -7.02 -3.85
CA ALA A 13 3.06 -6.28 -4.74
C ALA A 13 1.60 -6.48 -4.31
N ALA A 14 0.88 -5.38 -4.07
CA ALA A 14 -0.57 -5.41 -3.84
C ALA A 14 -1.29 -5.16 -5.17
N SER A 15 -2.27 -6.00 -5.51
CA SER A 15 -3.08 -5.83 -6.73
C SER A 15 -4.45 -5.27 -6.38
N VAL A 16 -4.80 -4.11 -6.94
CA VAL A 16 -6.04 -3.41 -6.60
C VAL A 16 -6.86 -3.15 -7.86
N PRO A 17 -8.15 -3.52 -7.90
CA PRO A 17 -9.02 -3.13 -9.00
C PRO A 17 -9.39 -1.64 -8.88
N ILE A 18 -9.00 -0.83 -9.86
CA ILE A 18 -9.29 0.60 -9.93
C ILE A 18 -10.17 0.87 -11.15
N THR A 19 -11.22 1.67 -10.99
CA THR A 19 -12.07 2.14 -12.09
C THR A 19 -12.01 3.66 -12.17
N VAL A 20 -11.53 4.19 -13.30
CA VAL A 20 -11.55 5.62 -13.60
C VAL A 20 -12.33 5.86 -14.90
N LYS A 21 -13.19 6.89 -14.91
CA LYS A 21 -13.99 7.30 -16.07
C LYS A 21 -13.83 8.81 -16.31
N PRO A 22 -13.86 9.28 -17.58
CA PRO A 22 -13.92 8.50 -18.82
C PRO A 22 -12.62 7.72 -19.12
N SER A 23 -12.67 6.82 -20.10
CA SER A 23 -11.48 6.15 -20.62
C SER A 23 -10.55 7.13 -21.33
N GLY A 24 -9.25 6.82 -21.36
CA GLY A 24 -8.22 7.60 -22.06
C GLY A 24 -7.54 8.69 -21.22
N LEU A 25 -7.94 8.85 -19.95
CA LEU A 25 -7.25 9.74 -19.02
C LEU A 25 -5.91 9.13 -18.59
N SER A 26 -4.87 9.94 -18.60
CA SER A 26 -3.58 9.62 -17.95
C SER A 26 -3.74 9.77 -16.45
N CYS A 27 -3.52 8.69 -15.72
CA CYS A 27 -3.69 8.65 -14.27
C CYS A 27 -2.43 8.12 -13.59
N GLU A 28 -2.31 8.43 -12.31
CA GLU A 28 -1.34 7.82 -11.42
C GLU A 28 -2.09 7.31 -10.19
N ALA A 29 -1.62 6.23 -9.59
CA ALA A 29 -2.08 5.81 -8.28
C ALA A 29 -0.90 5.50 -7.39
N GLU A 30 -1.04 5.72 -6.10
CA GLU A 30 -0.01 5.42 -5.12
C GLU A 30 -0.65 4.66 -3.96
N LEU A 31 -0.05 3.53 -3.61
CA LEU A 31 -0.36 2.83 -2.37
C LEU A 31 0.69 3.17 -1.33
N TYR A 32 0.28 3.54 -0.12
CA TYR A 32 1.20 3.82 0.97
C TYR A 32 0.69 3.31 2.31
N LEU A 33 1.63 3.09 3.22
CA LEU A 33 1.39 2.66 4.59
C LEU A 33 1.63 3.83 5.53
N THR A 34 0.74 4.01 6.50
CA THR A 34 0.78 5.12 7.46
C THR A 34 0.39 4.64 8.86
N LYS A 35 0.83 5.37 9.89
CA LYS A 35 0.41 5.17 11.29
C LYS A 35 -0.39 6.34 11.84
N ASP A 36 -0.54 7.40 11.06
CA ASP A 36 -1.01 8.70 11.52
C ASP A 36 -2.11 9.26 10.61
N GLY A 37 -3.00 8.40 10.12
CA GLY A 37 -4.14 8.83 9.30
C GLY A 37 -3.74 9.44 7.97
N GLY A 38 -2.55 9.09 7.45
CA GLY A 38 -2.05 9.55 6.16
C GLY A 38 -1.18 10.81 6.20
N ALA A 39 -0.84 11.34 7.39
CA ALA A 39 0.03 12.51 7.49
C ALA A 39 1.49 12.20 7.12
N THR A 40 1.98 11.00 7.43
CA THR A 40 3.29 10.51 7.02
C THR A 40 3.22 9.14 6.35
N LYS A 41 3.99 8.99 5.27
CA LYS A 41 4.12 7.74 4.52
C LYS A 41 5.29 6.95 5.09
N ALA A 42 4.99 5.95 5.91
CA ALA A 42 6.01 5.04 6.46
C ALA A 42 6.61 4.13 5.37
N ALA A 43 5.82 3.79 4.36
CA ALA A 43 6.25 3.16 3.12
C ALA A 43 5.34 3.61 1.98
N THR A 44 5.85 3.60 0.75
CA THR A 44 5.10 3.97 -0.46
C THR A 44 5.51 3.10 -1.63
N SER A 45 4.57 2.80 -2.52
CA SER A 45 4.86 2.21 -3.83
C SER A 45 5.53 3.17 -4.81
N SER A 46 5.58 4.46 -4.47
CA SER A 46 5.66 5.59 -5.41
C SER A 46 4.46 5.61 -6.37
N PRO A 47 4.23 6.74 -7.09
CA PRO A 47 3.18 6.80 -8.10
C PRO A 47 3.40 5.76 -9.21
N VAL A 48 2.34 5.00 -9.52
CA VAL A 48 2.26 4.03 -10.61
C VAL A 48 1.34 4.60 -11.68
N SER A 49 1.90 4.93 -12.84
CA SER A 49 1.13 5.49 -13.96
C SER A 49 0.29 4.42 -14.66
N PHE A 50 -0.92 4.78 -15.07
CA PHE A 50 -1.80 3.95 -15.88
C PHE A 50 -2.73 4.80 -16.75
N VAL A 51 -3.26 4.22 -17.82
CA VAL A 51 -4.32 4.86 -18.63
C VAL A 51 -5.67 4.30 -18.18
N ALA A 52 -6.62 5.19 -17.89
CA ALA A 52 -7.97 4.82 -17.51
C ALA A 52 -8.67 4.08 -18.66
N THR A 53 -9.26 2.93 -18.39
CA THR A 53 -10.00 2.14 -19.38
C THR A 53 -11.51 2.43 -19.40
N GLY A 54 -12.02 3.24 -18.45
CA GLY A 54 -13.45 3.41 -18.26
C GLY A 54 -14.13 2.23 -17.55
N ALA A 55 -13.39 1.16 -17.26
CA ALA A 55 -13.81 -0.04 -16.54
C ALA A 55 -12.81 -0.35 -15.41
N ALA A 56 -13.10 -1.39 -14.62
CA ALA A 56 -12.17 -1.85 -13.59
C ALA A 56 -10.93 -2.49 -14.24
N GLN A 57 -9.75 -2.02 -13.85
CA GLN A 57 -8.46 -2.58 -14.22
C GLN A 57 -7.62 -2.85 -12.97
N SER A 58 -6.91 -3.97 -12.94
CA SER A 58 -6.05 -4.31 -11.81
C SER A 58 -4.71 -3.57 -11.95
N ILE A 59 -4.39 -2.75 -10.95
CA ILE A 59 -3.11 -2.05 -10.85
C ILE A 59 -2.28 -2.72 -9.76
N SER A 60 -1.01 -2.99 -10.06
CA SER A 60 -0.07 -3.64 -9.15
C SER A 60 0.86 -2.60 -8.51
N PHE A 61 0.86 -2.53 -7.19
CA PHE A 61 1.65 -1.61 -6.38
C PHE A 61 2.79 -2.35 -5.70
N PRO A 62 4.02 -2.31 -6.24
CA PRO A 62 5.18 -2.84 -5.54
C PRO A 62 5.49 -1.94 -4.34
N ILE A 63 5.57 -2.49 -3.15
CA ILE A 63 5.84 -1.75 -1.91
C ILE A 63 6.78 -2.56 -1.01
N THR A 64 7.73 -1.86 -0.40
CA THR A 64 8.64 -2.42 0.61
C THR A 64 8.15 -2.03 1.99
N MET A 65 7.93 -3.03 2.84
CA MET A 65 7.43 -2.85 4.19
C MET A 65 8.40 -2.04 5.05
N PRO A 66 7.91 -1.18 5.96
CA PRO A 66 8.76 -0.48 6.91
C PRO A 66 9.71 -1.40 7.67
N SER A 67 10.89 -0.89 8.03
CA SER A 67 11.86 -1.59 8.89
C SER A 67 11.49 -1.56 10.37
N VAL A 68 10.41 -0.88 10.73
CA VAL A 68 9.87 -0.76 12.09
C VAL A 68 8.61 -1.61 12.25
N TRP A 69 8.39 -2.13 13.46
CA TRP A 69 7.20 -2.91 13.79
C TRP A 69 5.97 -2.03 13.99
N GLY A 70 4.79 -2.63 13.96
CA GLY A 70 3.50 -2.01 14.28
C GLY A 70 2.42 -2.32 13.26
N ASP A 71 1.23 -1.77 13.52
CA ASP A 71 0.09 -1.81 12.61
C ASP A 71 0.08 -0.55 11.74
N PHE A 72 -0.19 -0.74 10.46
CA PHE A 72 -0.20 0.32 9.46
C PHE A 72 -1.52 0.32 8.70
N GLU A 73 -2.13 1.49 8.59
CA GLU A 73 -3.25 1.73 7.70
C GLU A 73 -2.76 1.71 6.25
N VAL A 74 -3.58 1.16 5.34
CA VAL A 74 -3.28 1.09 3.91
C VAL A 74 -4.11 2.12 3.17
N TYR A 75 -3.45 3.07 2.54
CA TYR A 75 -4.07 4.12 1.75
C TYR A 75 -3.77 3.93 0.27
N ILE A 76 -4.72 4.33 -0.56
CA ILE A 76 -4.57 4.40 -2.02
C ILE A 76 -5.08 5.75 -2.47
N ASP A 77 -4.19 6.54 -3.06
CA ASP A 77 -4.54 7.79 -3.71
C ASP A 77 -4.51 7.62 -5.22
N VAL A 78 -5.49 8.22 -5.91
CA VAL A 78 -5.58 8.21 -7.37
C VAL A 78 -5.59 9.65 -7.88
N PHE A 79 -4.71 9.92 -8.84
CA PHE A 79 -4.48 11.22 -9.44
C PHE A 79 -4.79 11.20 -10.94
N ALA A 80 -5.27 12.33 -11.46
CA ALA A 80 -5.33 12.63 -12.88
C ALA A 80 -4.75 14.03 -13.11
N ASP A 81 -3.81 14.17 -14.05
CA ASP A 81 -3.09 15.43 -14.31
C ASP A 81 -2.50 16.08 -13.03
N GLY A 82 -2.01 15.26 -12.10
CA GLY A 82 -1.45 15.70 -10.82
C GLY A 82 -2.48 16.11 -9.75
N MET A 83 -3.77 16.07 -10.06
CA MET A 83 -4.86 16.36 -9.12
C MET A 83 -5.37 15.07 -8.46
N LEU A 84 -5.48 15.05 -7.13
CA LEU A 84 -6.11 13.94 -6.40
C LEU A 84 -7.60 13.89 -6.76
N ILE A 85 -8.02 12.80 -7.40
CA ILE A 85 -9.42 12.59 -7.81
C ILE A 85 -10.15 11.57 -6.93
N SER A 86 -9.42 10.73 -6.20
CA SER A 86 -9.99 9.77 -5.26
C SER A 86 -8.95 9.34 -4.23
N ALA A 87 -9.41 9.04 -3.02
CA ALA A 87 -8.63 8.43 -1.96
C ALA A 87 -9.44 7.27 -1.36
N PHE A 88 -8.76 6.18 -1.03
CA PHE A 88 -9.34 4.99 -0.43
C PHE A 88 -8.51 4.55 0.76
N ILE A 89 -9.19 4.20 1.85
CA ILE A 89 -8.57 3.64 3.05
C ILE A 89 -9.06 2.20 3.15
N ALA A 90 -8.14 1.24 3.13
CA ALA A 90 -8.50 -0.15 3.34
C ALA A 90 -9.00 -0.36 4.78
N THR A 91 -9.96 -1.26 4.95
CA THR A 91 -10.44 -1.65 6.28
C THR A 91 -9.46 -2.58 7.01
N GLU A 92 -8.54 -3.18 6.27
CA GLU A 92 -7.51 -4.08 6.80
C GLU A 92 -6.22 -3.30 7.03
N HIS A 93 -5.51 -3.69 8.09
CA HIS A 93 -4.20 -3.15 8.41
C HIS A 93 -3.09 -4.11 7.99
N VAL A 94 -1.91 -3.56 7.71
CA VAL A 94 -0.69 -4.37 7.61
C VAL A 94 -0.03 -4.40 8.97
N THR A 95 0.04 -5.60 9.57
CA THR A 95 0.76 -5.81 10.83
C THR A 95 2.19 -6.27 10.55
N ILE A 96 3.16 -5.55 11.08
CA ILE A 96 4.58 -5.94 11.07
C ILE A 96 4.98 -6.30 12.49
N PRO A 97 5.21 -7.58 12.81
CA PRO A 97 5.52 -8.00 14.17
C PRO A 97 6.94 -7.59 14.56
N ASP A 98 7.15 -7.39 15.85
CA ASP A 98 8.49 -7.40 16.43
C ASP A 98 8.85 -8.82 16.86
N VAL A 99 10.08 -9.24 16.56
CA VAL A 99 10.56 -10.57 16.90
C VAL A 99 11.95 -10.43 17.50
N SER A 100 12.11 -10.95 18.73
CA SER A 100 13.38 -11.10 19.42
C SER A 100 13.57 -12.56 19.78
N ILE A 101 14.73 -13.13 19.47
CA ILE A 101 15.06 -14.54 19.72
C ILE A 101 16.23 -14.57 20.70
N GLY A 102 16.05 -15.26 21.82
CA GLY A 102 17.11 -15.49 22.81
C GLY A 102 18.10 -16.58 22.38
N GLU A 103 19.21 -16.70 23.11
CA GLU A 103 20.20 -17.75 22.85
C GLU A 103 19.67 -19.13 23.27
N PRO A 104 19.96 -20.20 22.49
CA PRO A 104 19.64 -21.55 22.90
C PRO A 104 20.55 -22.00 24.05
N VAL A 105 19.97 -22.57 25.11
CA VAL A 105 20.70 -23.18 26.23
C VAL A 105 20.71 -24.69 26.05
N TRP A 106 21.89 -25.31 26.18
CA TRP A 106 22.11 -26.75 26.05
C TRP A 106 22.66 -27.30 27.39
N ASP A 107 22.14 -28.43 27.85
CA ASP A 107 22.62 -29.15 29.04
C ASP A 107 23.81 -30.08 28.73
#